data_AF-A0AAW0FIN5-F1
#
_entry.id   AF-A0AAW0FIN5-F1
#
_cell.length_a   1.000
_cell.length_b   1.000
_cell.length_c   1.000
_cell.angle_alpha   90.00
_cell.angle_beta   90.00
_cell.angle_gamma   90.00
#
_symmetry.space_group_name_H-M   'P 1'
#
loop_
_entity.id
_entity.type
_entity.pdbx_description
1 polymer ?
#
loop_
_entity_poly.entity_id
_entity_poly.type
_entity_poly.pdbx_seq_one_letter_code
_entity_poly.pdbx_strand_id
1 'polypeptide(L)'
;MWVEVGSQFVRRWRAFFTRLERIHQLDVDNPNHIWLLHFHFLDQINHDCEQFRIEWNAHPISGKGGNRSPNDLRLLGQTEHGVYVDEMEGVPVEELAEYYGVHGQARERRRGQTGAGHPQDEDDDHGNSDHEFEGNSDDGTEEEEAESVPVDESHPPFNEHYLNIFRNALQQVRNEVIIPEEYGILENEWEENGYPTVETIQSGRRRRREITLGLPDNIWRPRAILWIQAVDIMTRILGNID
;
A
#
# COMPACT_ATOMS: atom_id res chain seq x y z
N MET A 1 -3.79 -14.49 -0.47
CA MET A 1 -2.57 -13.66 -0.60
C MET A 1 -2.90 -12.17 -0.65
N TRP A 2 -3.56 -11.63 -1.68
CA TRP A 2 -3.88 -10.19 -1.76
C TRP A 2 -4.71 -9.64 -0.58
N VAL A 3 -5.67 -10.43 -0.10
CA VAL A 3 -6.44 -10.13 1.13
C VAL A 3 -5.51 -9.92 2.34
N GLU A 4 -4.45 -10.71 2.43
CA GLU A 4 -3.52 -10.70 3.56
C GLU A 4 -2.48 -9.58 3.45
N VAL A 5 -2.02 -9.28 2.24
CA VAL A 5 -1.23 -8.06 1.96
C VAL A 5 -2.01 -6.84 2.45
N GLY A 6 -3.30 -6.77 2.08
CA GLY A 6 -4.21 -5.72 2.51
C GLY A 6 -4.35 -5.66 4.03
N SER A 7 -4.69 -6.78 4.68
CA SER A 7 -5.02 -6.82 6.10
C SER A 7 -3.81 -6.67 7.03
N GLN A 8 -2.64 -7.17 6.65
CA GLN A 8 -1.49 -7.27 7.55
C GLN A 8 -0.72 -5.95 7.69
N PHE A 9 -0.49 -5.20 6.59
CA PHE A 9 0.27 -3.94 6.69
C PHE A 9 -0.29 -2.78 5.85
N VAL A 10 -0.81 -3.02 4.65
CA VAL A 10 -1.26 -1.94 3.75
C VAL A 10 -2.39 -1.11 4.37
N ARG A 11 -3.38 -1.75 5.00
CA ARG A 11 -4.48 -1.06 5.70
C ARG A 11 -3.98 -0.08 6.76
N ARG A 12 -2.91 -0.42 7.50
CA ARG A 12 -2.35 0.44 8.56
C ARG A 12 -1.64 1.66 7.98
N TRP A 13 -0.85 1.50 6.91
CA TRP A 13 -0.25 2.62 6.19
C TRP A 13 -1.30 3.56 5.60
N ARG A 14 -2.37 3.00 5.03
CA ARG A 14 -3.49 3.79 4.54
C ARG A 14 -4.15 4.61 5.65
N ALA A 15 -4.45 3.97 6.78
CA ALA A 15 -4.97 4.68 7.96
C ALA A 15 -4.02 5.78 8.45
N PHE A 16 -2.71 5.52 8.46
CA PHE A 16 -1.73 6.52 8.83
C PHE A 16 -1.75 7.73 7.87
N PHE A 17 -1.80 7.52 6.56
CA PHE A 17 -1.87 8.64 5.61
C PHE A 17 -3.18 9.40 5.67
N THR A 18 -4.32 8.71 5.87
CA THR A 18 -5.60 9.37 6.14
C THR A 18 -5.52 10.24 7.40
N ARG A 19 -4.81 9.79 8.43
CA ARG A 19 -4.55 10.61 9.62
C ARG A 19 -3.69 11.82 9.29
N LEU A 20 -2.60 11.65 8.52
CA LEU A 20 -1.75 12.77 8.12
C LEU A 20 -2.56 13.85 7.38
N GLU A 21 -3.48 13.45 6.50
CA GLU A 21 -4.37 14.35 5.76
C GLU A 21 -5.32 15.09 6.71
N ARG A 22 -5.93 14.36 7.65
CA ARG A 22 -6.93 14.90 8.57
C ARG A 22 -6.37 15.88 9.60
N ILE A 23 -5.18 15.60 10.17
CA ILE A 23 -4.66 16.37 11.32
C ILE A 23 -3.26 16.96 11.13
N HIS A 24 -2.46 16.46 10.18
CA HIS A 24 -1.07 16.89 9.99
C HIS A 24 -0.83 17.58 8.64
N GLN A 25 -1.88 18.17 8.08
CA GLN A 25 -1.84 19.03 6.90
C GLN A 25 -1.26 18.37 5.64
N LEU A 26 -1.35 17.04 5.53
CA LEU A 26 -1.00 16.39 4.27
C LEU A 26 -2.02 16.76 3.18
N ASP A 27 -1.59 17.61 2.26
CA ASP A 27 -2.25 17.83 0.98
C ASP A 27 -1.86 16.76 -0.06
N VAL A 28 -2.85 16.00 -0.54
CA VAL A 28 -2.67 14.93 -1.54
C VAL A 28 -2.52 15.45 -2.96
N ASP A 29 -2.95 16.70 -3.22
CA ASP A 29 -2.84 17.33 -4.53
C ASP A 29 -1.50 18.07 -4.69
N ASN A 30 -0.74 18.23 -3.60
CA ASN A 30 0.55 18.90 -3.61
C ASN A 30 1.69 17.93 -3.97
N PRO A 31 2.36 18.09 -5.13
CA PRO A 31 3.42 17.18 -5.56
C PRO A 31 4.63 17.16 -4.60
N ASN A 32 4.88 18.26 -3.87
CA ASN A 32 5.97 18.33 -2.90
C ASN A 32 5.67 17.47 -1.66
N HIS A 33 4.40 17.36 -1.29
CA HIS A 33 3.95 16.50 -0.20
C HIS A 33 4.04 15.03 -0.60
N ILE A 34 3.63 14.68 -1.82
CA ILE A 34 3.81 13.34 -2.38
C ILE A 34 5.29 12.97 -2.43
N TRP A 35 6.15 13.90 -2.86
CA TRP A 35 7.60 13.71 -2.81
C TRP A 35 8.09 13.39 -1.40
N LEU A 36 7.67 14.15 -0.39
CA LEU A 36 8.06 13.90 1.00
C LEU A 36 7.58 12.54 1.51
N LEU A 37 6.38 12.11 1.13
CA LEU A 37 5.88 10.78 1.48
C LEU A 37 6.78 9.70 0.92
N HIS A 38 7.16 9.80 -0.35
CA HIS A 38 8.09 8.87 -0.98
C HIS A 38 9.46 8.94 -0.30
N PHE A 39 10.00 10.13 -0.09
CA PHE A 39 11.32 10.35 0.48
C PHE A 39 11.47 9.78 1.91
N HIS A 40 10.40 9.77 2.72
CA HIS A 40 10.47 9.34 4.11
C HIS A 40 9.91 7.94 4.39
N PHE A 41 8.89 7.52 3.64
CA PHE A 41 8.13 6.33 3.98
C PHE A 41 8.24 5.22 2.96
N LEU A 42 8.68 5.47 1.72
CA LEU A 42 8.79 4.43 0.70
C LEU A 42 9.70 3.28 1.13
N ASP A 43 10.88 3.59 1.68
CA ASP A 43 11.80 2.58 2.19
C ASP A 43 11.21 1.77 3.35
N GLN A 44 10.42 2.40 4.21
CA GLN A 44 9.76 1.72 5.32
C GLN A 44 8.61 0.82 4.84
N ILE A 45 7.84 1.28 3.85
CA ILE A 45 6.77 0.48 3.22
C ILE A 45 7.39 -0.73 2.50
N ASN A 46 8.48 -0.52 1.76
CA ASN A 46 9.21 -1.59 1.09
C ASN A 46 9.78 -2.60 2.08
N HIS A 47 10.28 -2.12 3.23
CA HIS A 47 10.72 -3.00 4.31
C HIS A 47 9.57 -3.83 4.88
N ASP A 48 8.41 -3.22 5.18
CA ASP A 48 7.23 -3.95 5.66
C ASP A 48 6.73 -4.97 4.62
N CYS A 49 6.80 -4.63 3.33
CA CYS A 49 6.49 -5.53 2.23
C CYS A 49 7.45 -6.72 2.16
N GLU A 50 8.74 -6.48 2.37
CA GLU A 50 9.76 -7.54 2.40
C GLU A 50 9.56 -8.46 3.61
N GLN A 51 9.28 -7.90 4.79
CA GLN A 51 8.98 -8.70 5.98
C GLN A 51 7.73 -9.56 5.76
N PHE A 52 6.66 -8.99 5.22
CA PHE A 52 5.47 -9.74 4.85
C PHE A 52 5.81 -10.89 3.89
N ARG A 53 6.62 -10.66 2.87
CA ARG A 53 7.03 -11.69 1.92
C ARG A 53 7.76 -12.83 2.60
N ILE A 54 8.70 -12.53 3.50
CA ILE A 54 9.47 -13.53 4.26
C ILE A 54 8.53 -14.36 5.13
N GLU A 55 7.68 -13.69 5.91
CA GLU A 55 6.73 -14.34 6.83
C GLU A 55 5.71 -15.21 6.08
N TRP A 56 5.12 -14.67 5.01
CA TRP A 56 4.17 -15.38 4.17
C TRP A 56 4.79 -16.63 3.54
N ASN A 57 6.02 -16.53 3.02
CA ASN A 57 6.71 -17.67 2.42
C ASN A 57 7.06 -18.76 3.44
N ALA A 58 7.17 -18.41 4.72
CA ALA A 58 7.35 -19.34 5.83
C ALA A 58 6.02 -19.80 6.45
N HIS A 59 4.89 -19.17 6.13
CA HIS A 59 3.60 -19.45 6.73
C HIS A 59 3.00 -20.76 6.20
N PRO A 60 2.62 -21.72 7.07
CA PRO A 60 1.95 -22.95 6.65
C PRO A 60 0.60 -22.68 6.00
N ILE A 61 0.44 -23.07 4.74
CA ILE A 61 -0.86 -22.95 4.07
C ILE A 61 -1.72 -24.15 4.46
N SER A 62 -2.84 -23.86 5.13
CA SER A 62 -3.81 -24.88 5.52
C SER A 62 -4.53 -25.43 4.29
N GLY A 63 -4.55 -26.76 4.14
CA GLY A 63 -5.18 -27.41 3.00
C GLY A 63 -4.92 -28.92 2.95
N LYS A 64 -5.43 -29.59 1.91
CA LYS A 64 -5.31 -31.05 1.72
C LYS A 64 -3.84 -31.55 1.64
N GLY A 65 -2.88 -30.65 1.45
CA GLY A 65 -1.44 -30.94 1.36
C GLY A 65 -0.64 -30.91 2.67
N GLY A 66 -1.30 -30.76 3.84
CA GLY A 66 -0.66 -31.02 5.14
C GLY A 66 0.11 -29.87 5.78
N ASN A 67 -0.43 -28.64 5.76
CA ASN A 67 0.13 -27.48 6.46
C ASN A 67 1.61 -27.23 6.14
N ARG A 68 1.94 -27.18 4.85
CA ARG A 68 3.29 -26.89 4.36
C ARG A 68 3.38 -25.41 3.98
N SER A 69 4.51 -24.78 4.27
CA SER A 69 4.76 -23.40 3.82
C SER A 69 5.06 -23.35 2.33
N PRO A 70 4.90 -22.19 1.66
CA PRO A 70 5.39 -21.99 0.29
C PRO A 70 6.85 -22.43 0.09
N ASN A 71 7.72 -22.14 1.06
CA ASN A 71 9.11 -22.58 1.04
C ASN A 71 9.24 -24.11 1.07
N ASP A 72 8.45 -24.79 1.90
CA ASP A 72 8.44 -26.26 1.97
C ASP A 72 7.94 -26.87 0.66
N LEU A 73 6.88 -26.30 0.08
CA LEU A 73 6.32 -26.75 -1.19
C LEU A 73 7.32 -26.57 -2.34
N ARG A 74 8.04 -25.44 -2.37
CA ARG A 74 9.10 -25.20 -3.35
C ARG A 74 10.25 -26.20 -3.19
N LEU A 75 10.71 -26.43 -1.97
CA LEU A 75 11.79 -27.38 -1.68
C LEU A 75 11.40 -28.80 -2.10
N LEU A 76 10.21 -29.25 -1.72
CA LEU A 76 9.69 -30.57 -2.07
C LEU A 76 9.52 -30.73 -3.58
N GLY A 77 8.95 -29.73 -4.25
CA GLY A 77 8.84 -29.72 -5.71
C GLY A 77 10.20 -29.83 -6.39
N GLN A 78 11.21 -29.11 -5.89
CA GLN A 78 12.59 -29.23 -6.40
C GLN A 78 13.20 -30.62 -6.18
N THR A 79 12.90 -31.27 -5.06
CA THR A 79 13.39 -32.64 -4.80
C THR A 79 12.67 -33.71 -5.61
N GLU A 80 11.37 -33.53 -5.87
CA GLU A 80 10.54 -34.52 -6.58
C GLU A 80 10.63 -34.37 -8.11
N HIS A 81 10.76 -33.14 -8.60
CA HIS A 81 10.70 -32.82 -10.03
C HIS A 81 11.99 -32.20 -10.59
N GLY A 82 13.01 -32.01 -9.74
CA GLY A 82 14.24 -31.32 -10.10
C GLY A 82 14.12 -29.80 -10.02
N VAL A 83 15.23 -29.10 -10.23
CA VAL A 83 15.23 -27.63 -10.28
C VAL A 83 14.71 -27.22 -11.65
N TYR A 84 13.58 -26.50 -11.66
CA TYR A 84 13.13 -25.79 -12.85
C TYR A 84 14.19 -24.75 -13.21
N VAL A 85 14.86 -24.96 -14.34
CA VAL A 85 15.62 -23.91 -15.01
C VAL A 85 14.59 -23.15 -15.83
N ASP A 86 14.47 -21.85 -15.59
CA ASP A 86 13.66 -21.02 -16.47
C ASP A 86 14.42 -20.84 -17.78
N GLU A 87 14.16 -21.73 -18.74
CA GLU A 87 14.75 -21.67 -20.08
C GLU A 87 14.35 -20.40 -20.84
N MET A 88 13.38 -19.63 -20.31
CA MET A 88 12.86 -18.39 -20.87
C MET A 88 13.35 -17.14 -20.12
N GLU A 89 14.25 -17.27 -19.16
CA GLU A 89 14.83 -16.13 -18.44
C GLU A 89 15.56 -15.19 -19.42
N GLY A 90 15.02 -13.99 -19.62
CA GLY A 90 15.56 -12.99 -20.56
C GLY A 90 14.90 -12.93 -21.94
N VAL A 91 13.87 -13.74 -22.19
CA VAL A 91 13.06 -13.65 -23.41
C VAL A 91 12.11 -12.44 -23.30
N PRO A 92 12.05 -11.55 -24.32
CA PRO A 92 11.13 -10.41 -24.34
C PRO A 92 9.67 -10.84 -24.18
N VAL A 93 8.87 -10.02 -23.49
CA VAL A 93 7.46 -10.29 -23.19
C VAL A 93 6.64 -10.48 -24.47
N GLU A 94 6.98 -9.75 -25.53
CA GLU A 94 6.32 -9.84 -26.84
C GLU A 94 6.51 -11.23 -27.50
N GLU A 95 7.70 -11.82 -27.33
CA GLU A 95 8.03 -13.15 -27.86
C GLU A 95 7.36 -14.25 -27.01
N LEU A 96 7.23 -14.04 -25.70
CA LEU A 96 6.44 -14.92 -24.84
C LEU A 96 4.95 -14.90 -25.22
N ALA A 97 4.39 -13.72 -25.50
CA ALA A 97 2.99 -13.55 -25.90
C ALA A 97 2.67 -14.23 -27.23
N GLU A 98 3.59 -14.19 -28.20
CA GLU A 98 3.43 -14.84 -29.50
C GLU A 98 3.35 -16.38 -29.40
N TYR A 99 4.19 -16.99 -28.56
CA TYR A 99 4.31 -18.46 -28.48
C TYR A 99 3.47 -19.11 -27.37
N TYR A 100 3.20 -18.40 -26.27
CA TYR A 100 2.44 -18.91 -25.12
C TYR A 100 1.08 -18.21 -24.91
N GLY A 101 0.68 -17.34 -25.83
CA GLY A 101 -0.52 -16.51 -25.74
C GLY A 101 -1.76 -17.23 -25.20
N VAL A 102 -2.50 -16.53 -24.34
CA VAL A 102 -3.68 -17.01 -23.62
C VAL A 102 -4.91 -17.04 -24.56
N HIS A 103 -4.82 -17.70 -25.71
CA HIS A 103 -5.97 -17.93 -26.60
C HIS A 103 -6.78 -19.16 -26.17
N GLY A 104 -7.04 -19.28 -24.86
CA GLY A 104 -8.01 -20.23 -24.33
C GLY A 104 -9.42 -19.63 -24.36
N GLN A 105 -10.45 -20.46 -24.60
CA GLN A 105 -11.83 -20.00 -24.46
C GLN A 105 -12.07 -19.46 -23.04
N ALA A 106 -12.58 -18.23 -22.96
CA ALA A 106 -12.95 -17.59 -21.71
C ALA A 106 -13.86 -18.53 -20.91
N ARG A 107 -13.41 -18.92 -19.72
CA ARG A 107 -14.19 -19.78 -18.84
C ARG A 107 -15.20 -18.90 -18.13
N GLU A 108 -16.49 -19.01 -18.49
CA GLU A 108 -17.56 -18.22 -17.87
C GLU A 108 -17.54 -18.42 -16.35
N ARG A 109 -17.14 -17.37 -15.62
CA ARG A 109 -17.18 -17.33 -14.16
C ARG A 109 -18.50 -16.70 -13.74
N ARG A 110 -19.07 -17.21 -12.65
CA ARG A 110 -20.27 -16.58 -12.08
C ARG A 110 -19.91 -15.18 -11.58
N ARG A 111 -20.87 -14.25 -11.71
CA ARG A 111 -20.78 -12.89 -11.20
C ARG A 111 -20.34 -12.92 -9.72
N GLY A 112 -19.22 -12.27 -9.40
CA GLY A 112 -18.65 -12.23 -8.04
C GLY A 112 -17.60 -13.29 -7.70
N GLN A 113 -17.26 -14.20 -8.63
CA GLN A 113 -16.19 -15.18 -8.41
C GLN A 113 -14.90 -14.74 -9.12
N THR A 114 -14.12 -13.89 -8.45
CA THR A 114 -12.69 -13.78 -8.77
C THR A 114 -12.01 -14.99 -8.10
N GLY A 115 -11.18 -15.74 -8.81
CA GLY A 115 -10.52 -16.95 -8.28
C GLY A 115 -9.57 -16.72 -7.09
N ALA A 116 -9.65 -15.57 -6.41
CA ALA A 116 -8.74 -15.09 -5.38
C ALA A 116 -9.26 -15.31 -3.94
N GLY A 117 -10.50 -15.78 -3.75
CA GLY A 117 -11.11 -15.93 -2.43
C GLY A 117 -11.51 -14.59 -1.81
N HIS A 118 -12.80 -14.40 -1.54
CA HIS A 118 -13.30 -13.20 -0.85
C HIS A 118 -13.19 -13.39 0.66
N PRO A 119 -12.80 -12.35 1.42
CA PRO A 119 -12.82 -12.42 2.86
C PRO A 119 -14.26 -12.20 3.39
N GLN A 120 -14.56 -12.74 4.58
CA GLN A 120 -15.90 -12.66 5.19
C GLN A 120 -16.36 -11.22 5.46
N ASP A 121 -15.42 -10.27 5.61
CA ASP A 121 -15.71 -8.83 5.69
C ASP A 121 -16.06 -8.19 4.34
N GLU A 122 -16.16 -8.98 3.26
CA GLU A 122 -16.62 -8.62 1.91
C GLU A 122 -17.81 -9.48 1.42
N ASP A 123 -18.37 -10.38 2.24
CA ASP A 123 -19.59 -11.12 1.87
C ASP A 123 -20.71 -10.11 1.61
N ASP A 124 -21.12 -9.98 0.35
CA ASP A 124 -22.29 -9.19 -0.04
C ASP A 124 -23.52 -9.87 0.55
N ASP A 125 -24.22 -9.14 1.41
CA ASP A 125 -25.54 -9.48 1.93
C ASP A 125 -26.47 -9.67 0.73
N HIS A 126 -26.70 -10.93 0.33
CA HIS A 126 -27.64 -11.29 -0.72
C HIS A 126 -29.07 -11.06 -0.23
N GLY A 127 -29.47 -9.79 -0.22
CA GLY A 127 -30.86 -9.37 -0.20
C GLY A 127 -31.53 -9.86 -1.48
N ASN A 128 -32.23 -10.98 -1.36
CA ASN A 128 -33.10 -11.56 -2.37
C ASN A 128 -34.08 -10.50 -2.91
N SER A 129 -33.87 -10.06 -4.15
CA SER A 129 -34.85 -9.30 -4.91
C SER A 129 -34.79 -9.79 -6.35
N ASP A 130 -35.75 -10.66 -6.67
CA ASP A 130 -36.07 -11.10 -8.03
C ASP A 130 -36.41 -9.88 -8.89
N HIS A 131 -35.46 -9.46 -9.71
CA HIS A 131 -35.76 -8.66 -10.90
C HIS A 131 -34.95 -9.22 -12.06
N GLU A 132 -35.66 -9.91 -12.96
CA GLU A 132 -35.25 -10.18 -14.32
C GLU A 132 -34.85 -8.85 -14.98
N PHE A 133 -33.54 -8.63 -15.14
CA PHE A 133 -33.00 -7.52 -15.90
C PHE A 133 -32.20 -8.11 -17.06
N GLU A 134 -32.84 -8.15 -18.24
CA GLU A 134 -32.16 -8.29 -19.53
C GLU A 134 -31.28 -7.06 -19.75
N GLY A 135 -30.03 -7.16 -19.29
CA GLY A 135 -28.99 -6.16 -19.52
C GLY A 135 -27.88 -6.79 -20.33
N ASN A 136 -27.80 -6.39 -21.59
CA ASN A 136 -26.75 -6.70 -22.55
C ASN A 136 -25.37 -6.68 -21.86
N SER A 137 -24.74 -7.85 -21.73
CA SER A 137 -23.44 -8.00 -21.07
C SER A 137 -22.35 -7.65 -22.08
N ASP A 138 -22.11 -6.36 -22.23
CA ASP A 138 -20.83 -5.85 -22.74
C ASP A 138 -19.88 -5.76 -21.53
N ASP A 139 -19.44 -6.93 -21.08
CA ASP A 139 -18.40 -7.08 -20.05
C ASP A 139 -17.29 -7.95 -20.65
N GLY A 140 -16.84 -7.55 -21.82
CA GLY A 140 -15.48 -7.82 -22.26
C GLY A 140 -14.56 -6.87 -21.49
N THR A 141 -14.41 -7.08 -20.18
CA THR A 141 -13.19 -6.63 -19.52
C THR A 141 -12.09 -7.51 -20.10
N GLU A 142 -11.49 -7.02 -21.19
CA GLU A 142 -10.06 -7.21 -21.41
C GLU A 142 -9.44 -7.12 -20.01
N GLU A 143 -8.85 -8.21 -19.53
CA GLU A 143 -7.82 -8.10 -18.51
C GLU A 143 -6.73 -7.28 -19.19
N GLU A 144 -6.92 -5.95 -19.22
CA GLU A 144 -5.87 -5.00 -19.44
C GLU A 144 -4.79 -5.48 -18.48
N GLU A 145 -3.70 -6.00 -19.05
CA GLU A 145 -2.44 -6.09 -18.36
C GLU A 145 -2.38 -4.81 -17.53
N ALA A 146 -2.32 -4.93 -16.21
CA ALA A 146 -2.33 -3.76 -15.35
C ALA A 146 -1.13 -2.93 -15.79
N GLU A 147 -1.39 -1.97 -16.68
CA GLU A 147 -0.38 -1.16 -17.31
C GLU A 147 0.32 -0.53 -16.13
N SER A 148 1.63 -0.73 -16.06
CA SER A 148 2.45 -0.21 -14.97
C SER A 148 2.02 1.23 -14.78
N VAL A 149 1.30 1.54 -13.69
CA VAL A 149 0.80 2.89 -13.47
C VAL A 149 2.04 3.76 -13.52
N PRO A 150 2.14 4.72 -14.46
CA PRO A 150 3.32 5.54 -14.56
C PRO A 150 3.55 6.13 -13.19
N VAL A 151 4.60 5.66 -12.53
CA VAL A 151 4.98 6.15 -11.22
C VAL A 151 5.36 7.58 -11.52
N ASP A 152 4.50 8.51 -11.13
CA ASP A 152 4.77 9.93 -11.26
C ASP A 152 6.15 10.12 -10.64
N GLU A 153 7.15 10.42 -11.47
CA GLU A 153 8.51 10.62 -11.03
C GLU A 153 8.45 11.90 -10.23
N SER A 154 8.13 11.76 -8.95
CA SER A 154 8.01 12.86 -8.03
C SER A 154 9.40 13.47 -7.93
N HIS A 155 9.64 14.46 -8.77
CA HIS A 155 10.92 15.12 -8.86
C HIS A 155 11.13 15.89 -7.56
N PRO A 156 12.35 15.88 -7.01
CA PRO A 156 12.63 16.62 -5.79
C PRO A 156 12.26 18.10 -6.02
N PRO A 157 11.56 18.73 -5.08
CA PRO A 157 11.20 20.16 -5.17
C PRO A 157 12.44 21.07 -5.07
N PHE A 158 13.60 20.46 -4.82
CA PHE A 158 14.86 21.11 -4.57
C PHE A 158 15.88 20.74 -5.66
N ASN A 159 16.74 21.69 -6.00
CA ASN A 159 18.03 21.34 -6.59
C ASN A 159 18.93 20.66 -5.53
N GLU A 160 20.06 20.10 -5.95
CA GLU A 160 20.98 19.37 -5.06
C GLU A 160 21.47 20.22 -3.87
N HIS A 161 21.62 21.54 -4.05
CA HIS A 161 22.05 22.42 -2.96
C HIS A 161 20.98 22.52 -1.86
N TYR A 162 19.74 22.85 -2.21
CA TYR A 162 18.63 22.95 -1.26
C TYR A 162 18.25 21.60 -0.67
N LEU A 163 18.41 20.50 -1.42
CA LEU A 163 18.19 19.15 -0.92
C LEU A 163 19.17 18.81 0.20
N ASN A 164 20.43 19.21 0.07
CA ASN A 164 21.42 19.02 1.14
C ASN A 164 21.16 19.90 2.36
N ILE A 165 20.69 21.14 2.15
CA ILE A 165 20.22 22.00 3.26
C ILE A 165 19.04 21.34 3.99
N PHE A 166 18.04 20.87 3.25
CA PHE A 166 16.88 20.17 3.78
C PHE A 166 17.28 18.95 4.63
N ARG A 167 18.13 18.07 4.09
CA ARG A 167 18.62 16.87 4.81
C ARG A 167 19.34 17.24 6.11
N ASN A 168 20.24 18.22 6.06
CA ASN A 168 21.02 18.64 7.21
C ASN A 168 20.13 19.28 8.29
N ALA A 169 19.22 20.17 7.89
CA ALA A 169 18.27 20.81 8.78
C ALA A 169 17.34 19.79 9.44
N LEU A 170 16.81 18.84 8.66
CA LEU A 170 15.95 17.78 9.19
C LEU A 170 16.70 16.89 10.18
N GLN A 171 17.94 16.52 9.87
CA GLN A 171 18.76 15.74 10.79
C GLN A 171 19.01 16.50 12.10
N GLN A 172 19.28 17.81 12.04
CA GLN A 172 19.47 18.62 13.23
C GLN A 172 18.19 18.70 14.09
N VAL A 173 17.05 19.04 13.48
CA VAL A 173 15.73 19.11 14.14
C VAL A 173 15.37 17.78 14.80
N ARG A 174 15.68 16.66 14.14
CA ARG A 174 15.49 15.32 14.71
C ARG A 174 16.38 15.04 15.92
N ASN A 175 17.65 15.43 15.86
CA ASN A 175 18.59 15.23 16.97
C ASN A 175 18.24 16.08 18.19
N GLU A 176 17.73 17.29 17.95
CA GLU A 176 17.30 18.22 19.00
C GLU A 176 15.86 17.96 19.47
N VAL A 177 15.15 17.03 18.83
CA VAL A 177 13.74 16.69 19.12
C VAL A 177 12.86 17.94 19.06
N ILE A 178 13.14 18.83 18.10
CA ILE A 178 12.33 20.04 17.88
C ILE A 178 11.06 19.63 17.17
N ILE A 179 9.92 19.95 17.76
CA ILE A 179 8.60 19.64 17.21
C ILE A 179 7.95 20.97 16.81
N PRO A 180 7.64 21.18 15.51
CA PRO A 180 6.93 22.37 15.05
C PRO A 180 5.53 22.47 15.67
N GLU A 181 5.13 23.71 15.98
CA GLU A 181 3.78 24.04 16.43
C GLU A 181 2.81 24.14 15.23
N GLU A 182 1.51 24.06 15.52
CA GLU A 182 0.36 24.16 14.60
C GLU A 182 0.11 22.93 13.70
N TYR A 183 0.77 21.80 13.97
CA TYR A 183 0.60 20.55 13.20
C TYR A 183 -0.21 19.46 13.92
N GLY A 184 -0.83 19.74 15.07
CA GLY A 184 -1.74 18.81 15.76
C GLY A 184 -1.03 17.63 16.45
N ILE A 185 0.25 17.77 16.81
CA ILE A 185 1.03 16.70 17.45
C ILE A 185 1.37 17.00 18.91
N LEU A 186 1.39 18.28 19.30
CA LEU A 186 1.78 18.69 20.63
C LEU A 186 0.60 18.55 21.60
N GLU A 187 0.87 18.22 22.85
CA GLU A 187 -0.19 17.96 23.85
C GLU A 187 -1.12 19.17 24.08
N ASN A 188 -0.60 20.38 23.88
CA ASN A 188 -1.35 21.64 23.96
C ASN A 188 -2.25 21.89 22.74
N GLU A 189 -2.05 21.18 21.64
CA GLU A 189 -2.86 21.27 20.41
C GLU A 189 -3.99 20.23 20.40
N TRP A 190 -3.95 19.27 21.33
CA TRP A 190 -4.94 18.21 21.39
C TRP A 190 -6.25 18.71 21.99
N GLU A 191 -7.36 18.21 21.44
CA GLU A 191 -8.66 18.28 22.08
C GLU A 191 -8.66 17.43 23.37
N GLU A 192 -9.75 17.45 24.15
CA GLU A 192 -9.87 16.76 25.45
C GLU A 192 -9.51 15.26 25.43
N ASN A 193 -9.52 14.63 24.24
CA ASN A 193 -9.33 13.20 24.05
C ASN A 193 -7.88 12.79 23.73
N GLY A 194 -6.93 13.74 23.68
CA GLY A 194 -5.51 13.48 23.40
C GLY A 194 -5.21 13.07 21.95
N TYR A 195 -4.01 12.53 21.71
CA TYR A 195 -3.60 12.09 20.37
C TYR A 195 -4.40 10.85 19.91
N PRO A 196 -4.94 10.83 18.68
CA PRO A 196 -5.72 9.70 18.19
C PRO A 196 -4.91 8.40 18.14
N THR A 197 -5.39 7.35 18.79
CA THR A 197 -4.77 6.00 18.74
C THR A 197 -5.44 5.07 17.74
N VAL A 198 -6.53 5.51 17.12
CA VAL A 198 -7.27 4.78 16.08
C VAL A 198 -7.54 5.67 14.88
N GLU A 199 -7.70 5.08 13.70
CA GLU A 199 -8.17 5.78 12.51
C GLU A 199 -9.16 4.89 11.75
N THR A 200 -10.19 5.51 11.18
CA THR A 200 -11.24 4.80 10.44
C THR A 200 -11.07 5.06 8.94
N ILE A 201 -10.96 3.98 8.17
CA ILE A 201 -10.85 4.05 6.71
C ILE A 201 -12.05 3.39 6.03
N GLN A 202 -12.45 3.92 4.88
CA GLN A 202 -13.49 3.31 4.05
C GLN A 202 -12.95 2.11 3.26
N SER A 203 -13.69 1.01 3.29
CA SER A 203 -13.38 -0.28 2.65
C SER A 203 -14.50 -0.74 1.71
N GLY A 204 -14.14 -1.60 0.76
CA GLY A 204 -15.02 -2.21 -0.24
C GLY A 204 -15.22 -1.40 -1.52
N ARG A 205 -15.72 -2.05 -2.58
CA ARG A 205 -15.88 -1.51 -3.95
C ARG A 205 -16.73 -0.22 -4.05
N ARG A 206 -17.55 0.08 -3.03
CA ARG A 206 -18.40 1.29 -2.97
C ARG A 206 -18.15 2.16 -1.74
N ARG A 207 -17.03 1.94 -1.02
CA ARG A 207 -16.69 2.68 0.22
C ARG A 207 -17.79 2.65 1.30
N ARG A 208 -18.66 1.63 1.29
CA ARG A 208 -19.83 1.52 2.18
C ARG A 208 -19.51 0.92 3.54
N ARG A 209 -18.36 0.27 3.70
CA ARG A 209 -17.94 -0.35 4.98
C ARG A 209 -16.82 0.49 5.57
N GLU A 210 -16.84 0.67 6.88
CA GLU A 210 -15.80 1.37 7.62
C GLU A 210 -15.00 0.36 8.44
N ILE A 211 -13.67 0.49 8.40
CA ILE A 211 -12.76 -0.34 9.18
C ILE A 211 -11.97 0.60 10.10
N THR A 212 -12.11 0.38 11.40
CA THR A 212 -11.31 1.08 12.41
C THR A 212 -10.03 0.30 12.69
N LEU A 213 -8.90 0.98 12.58
CA LEU A 213 -7.57 0.40 12.76
C LEU A 213 -6.85 1.08 13.93
N GLY A 214 -6.27 0.28 14.81
CA GLY A 214 -5.37 0.77 15.84
C GLY A 214 -4.05 1.22 15.24
N LEU A 215 -3.63 2.44 15.58
CA LEU A 215 -2.34 3.02 15.25
C LEU A 215 -1.60 3.31 16.56
N PRO A 216 -0.82 2.34 17.08
CA PRO A 216 -0.06 2.51 18.32
C PRO A 216 0.91 3.68 18.25
N ASP A 217 0.90 4.53 19.27
CA ASP A 217 1.70 5.76 19.32
C ASP A 217 3.20 5.48 19.22
N ASN A 218 3.69 4.37 19.80
CA ASN A 218 5.10 4.01 19.76
C ASN A 218 5.62 3.72 18.34
N ILE A 219 4.73 3.45 17.38
CA ILE A 219 5.09 3.17 15.98
C ILE A 219 4.77 4.39 15.11
N TRP A 220 3.55 4.91 15.21
CA TRP A 220 3.03 5.88 14.24
C TRP A 220 3.24 7.33 14.64
N ARG A 221 3.34 7.65 15.94
CA ARG A 221 3.58 9.02 16.38
C ARG A 221 4.99 9.52 15.99
N PRO A 222 6.08 8.73 16.13
CA PRO A 222 7.39 9.14 15.60
C PRO A 222 7.39 9.41 14.10
N ARG A 223 6.59 8.66 13.32
CA ARG A 223 6.43 8.86 11.88
C ARG A 223 5.67 10.16 11.58
N ALA A 224 4.63 10.48 12.35
CA ALA A 224 3.94 11.76 12.25
C ALA A 224 4.86 12.95 12.62
N ILE A 225 5.68 12.80 13.66
CA ILE A 225 6.68 13.83 14.04
C ILE A 225 7.69 14.04 12.89
N LEU A 226 8.18 12.97 12.28
CA LEU A 226 9.08 13.08 11.13
C LEU A 226 8.41 13.83 9.97
N TRP A 227 7.15 13.52 9.69
CA TRP A 227 6.38 14.18 8.63
C TRP A 227 6.28 15.70 8.86
N ILE A 228 5.83 16.14 10.03
CA ILE A 228 5.63 17.57 10.31
C ILE A 228 6.96 18.34 10.33
N GLN A 229 8.05 17.73 10.80
CA GLN A 229 9.38 18.33 10.76
C GLN A 229 9.82 18.54 9.31
N ALA A 230 9.57 17.56 8.46
CA ALA A 230 9.89 17.64 7.04
C ALA A 230 9.05 18.71 6.33
N VAL A 231 7.74 18.77 6.57
CA VAL A 231 6.84 19.76 5.97
C VAL A 231 7.22 21.18 6.40
N ASP A 232 7.47 21.42 7.69
CA ASP A 232 7.86 22.74 8.20
C ASP A 232 9.17 23.23 7.57
N ILE A 233 10.21 22.37 7.54
CA ILE A 233 11.49 22.72 6.95
C ILE A 233 11.35 22.95 5.44
N MET A 234 10.61 22.10 4.73
CA MET A 234 10.37 22.25 3.29
C MET A 234 9.67 23.57 2.99
N THR A 235 8.61 23.90 3.74
CA THR A 235 7.87 25.15 3.59
C THR A 235 8.76 26.36 3.81
N ARG A 236 9.62 26.33 4.83
CA ARG A 236 10.59 27.41 5.10
C ARG A 236 11.64 27.54 4.00
N ILE A 237 12.13 26.43 3.46
CA ILE A 237 13.11 26.48 2.37
C ILE A 237 12.47 27.06 1.10
N LEU A 238 11.30 26.54 0.71
CA LEU A 238 10.58 27.01 -0.48
C LEU A 238 10.18 28.48 -0.36
N GLY A 239 9.67 28.91 0.80
CA GLY A 239 9.32 30.30 1.04
C GLY A 239 10.50 31.28 1.08
N ASN A 240 11.75 30.79 1.12
CA ASN A 240 12.96 31.61 1.00
C ASN A 240 13.58 31.59 -0.41
N ILE A 241 13.02 30.80 -1.34
CA ILE A 241 13.49 30.69 -2.73
C ILE A 241 12.72 31.66 -3.64
N ASP A 242 11.49 32.02 -3.27
CA ASP A 242 10.66 33.06 -3.91
C ASP A 242 11.08 34.49 -3.51
#